data_AF-A0A4Q3WWH6-F1
#
_entry.id   AF-A0A4Q3WWH6-F1
#
_cell.length_a   1.000
_cell.length_b   1.000
_cell.length_c   1.000
_cell.angle_alpha   90.00
_cell.angle_beta   90.00
_cell.angle_gamma   90.00
#
_symmetry.space_group_name_H-M   'P 1'
#
loop_
_entity.id
_entity.type
_entity.pdbx_description
1 polymer ?
#
loop_
_entity_poly.entity_id
_entity_poly.type
_entity_poly.pdbx_seq_one_letter_code
_entity_poly.pdbx_strand_id
1 'polypeptide(L)'
;MTPLKLRRHFYSGDGAGCSWLLAGVPFLLAVIGCALPGLPTFSLWGTNVLLILGLGLMLAGAVWGALEHVSRFRSPSAATKEETIRPGEPFHFTFKIDFNSAVRLESVGVFFVLRELVTFNPVGSDDEYEDFDRLVDGGLQEGQVYAVGQPLSLSRDFRLPKRAMGLRHPYPKERTKSVQTSWIIKIRLDWGNDRFEWWEYELPVAIDEVMSQESDDETVEQSLFDLFFQGERPGSIMSLAKAWPQFLPHGIRGIFCSPRGQDVLLLERRGLAELKELKANLEAAGAILEIRSSG
;
A
#
# COMPACT_ATOMS: atom_id res chain seq x y z
N MET A 1 0.20 13.07 -25.26
CA MET A 1 0.23 12.55 -23.89
C MET A 1 -0.92 11.59 -23.76
N THR A 2 -0.65 10.38 -23.30
CA THR A 2 -1.60 9.28 -23.15
C THR A 2 -2.16 9.32 -21.73
N PRO A 3 -3.46 9.54 -21.53
CA PRO A 3 -4.03 9.58 -20.19
C PRO A 3 -4.00 8.20 -19.55
N LEU A 4 -3.60 8.12 -18.28
CA LEU A 4 -3.63 6.88 -17.52
C LEU A 4 -4.96 6.72 -16.78
N LYS A 5 -5.42 5.48 -16.68
CA LYS A 5 -6.62 5.13 -15.92
C LYS A 5 -6.27 5.04 -14.43
N LEU A 6 -7.00 5.80 -13.60
CA LEU A 6 -6.95 5.65 -12.16
C LEU A 6 -7.53 4.27 -11.79
N ARG A 7 -6.70 3.41 -11.18
CA ARG A 7 -7.08 2.04 -10.79
C ARG A 7 -7.66 2.00 -9.38
N ARG A 8 -6.98 2.67 -8.45
CA ARG A 8 -7.36 2.69 -7.04
C ARG A 8 -7.09 4.05 -6.45
N HIS A 9 -7.99 4.46 -5.56
CA HIS A 9 -7.87 5.63 -4.73
C HIS A 9 -8.16 5.22 -3.30
N PHE A 10 -7.26 5.55 -2.39
CA PHE A 10 -7.42 5.26 -0.98
C PHE A 10 -6.85 6.41 -0.16
N TYR A 11 -7.56 6.83 0.89
CA TYR A 11 -7.06 7.78 1.87
C TYR A 11 -7.03 7.11 3.24
N SER A 12 -5.93 7.28 3.97
CA SER A 12 -5.85 6.92 5.38
C SER A 12 -6.19 8.16 6.20
N GLY A 13 -7.49 8.42 6.36
CA GLY A 13 -7.95 9.23 7.48
C GLY A 13 -8.02 8.33 8.70
N ASP A 14 -7.52 8.77 9.84
CA ASP A 14 -7.63 8.10 11.15
C ASP A 14 -8.93 7.27 11.29
N GLY A 15 -8.83 5.94 11.26
CA GLY A 15 -10.05 5.12 11.27
C GLY A 15 -9.90 3.61 11.43
N ALA A 16 -8.75 3.03 11.07
CA ALA A 16 -8.54 1.61 11.36
C ALA A 16 -8.42 1.39 12.89
N GLY A 17 -7.55 2.13 13.61
CA GLY A 17 -7.35 1.90 15.05
C GLY A 17 -8.59 2.15 15.93
N CYS A 18 -9.46 3.11 15.59
CA CYS A 18 -10.67 3.40 16.37
C CYS A 18 -11.89 2.56 15.98
N SER A 19 -11.96 2.02 14.75
CA SER A 19 -13.12 1.21 14.34
C SER A 19 -13.21 -0.12 15.09
N TRP A 20 -12.08 -0.71 15.50
CA TRP A 20 -12.08 -2.01 16.18
C TRP A 20 -12.46 -1.87 17.65
N LEU A 21 -12.11 -0.74 18.28
CA LEU A 21 -12.57 -0.40 19.63
C LEU A 21 -14.06 -0.03 19.61
N LEU A 22 -14.51 0.73 18.60
CA LEU A 22 -15.92 1.10 18.44
C LEU A 22 -16.81 -0.08 18.03
N ALA A 23 -16.30 -1.08 17.31
CA ALA A 23 -17.04 -2.31 16.98
C ALA A 23 -16.86 -3.42 18.03
N GLY A 24 -15.68 -3.50 18.65
CA GLY A 24 -15.31 -4.52 19.61
C GLY A 24 -15.95 -4.32 20.98
N VAL A 25 -16.06 -3.08 21.47
CA VAL A 25 -16.70 -2.81 22.78
C VAL A 25 -18.19 -3.17 22.77
N PRO A 26 -19.02 -2.79 21.78
CA PRO A 26 -20.40 -3.25 21.68
C PRO A 26 -20.53 -4.77 21.54
N PHE A 27 -19.63 -5.42 20.78
CA PHE A 27 -19.62 -6.88 20.64
C PHE A 27 -19.29 -7.57 21.97
N LEU A 28 -18.29 -7.09 22.70
CA LEU A 28 -17.90 -7.62 24.01
C LEU A 28 -19.00 -7.41 25.06
N LEU A 29 -19.68 -6.25 25.03
CA LEU A 29 -20.85 -5.97 25.86
C LEU A 29 -22.05 -6.84 25.48
N ALA A 30 -22.26 -7.14 24.20
CA ALA A 30 -23.28 -8.07 23.73
C ALA A 30 -23.02 -9.50 24.21
N VAL A 31 -21.78 -9.97 24.12
CA VAL A 31 -21.37 -11.31 24.58
C VAL A 31 -21.54 -11.44 26.10
N ILE A 32 -21.12 -10.42 26.88
CA ILE A 32 -21.31 -10.40 28.33
C ILE A 32 -22.80 -10.33 28.71
N GLY A 33 -23.60 -9.53 27.99
CA GLY A 33 -25.04 -9.40 28.20
C GLY A 33 -25.83 -10.69 27.91
N CYS A 34 -25.40 -11.47 26.92
CA CYS A 34 -25.98 -12.79 26.61
C CYS A 34 -25.52 -13.89 27.59
N ALA A 35 -24.36 -13.74 28.22
CA ALA A 35 -23.80 -14.74 29.13
C ALA A 35 -24.37 -14.66 30.57
N LEU A 36 -25.06 -13.58 30.93
CA LEU A 36 -25.64 -13.38 32.26
C LEU A 36 -27.15 -13.75 32.27
N PRO A 37 -27.55 -14.84 32.95
CA PRO A 37 -28.95 -15.25 33.00
C PRO A 37 -29.78 -14.26 33.86
N GLY A 38 -30.81 -13.64 33.25
CA GLY A 38 -31.83 -12.85 33.99
C GLY A 38 -32.22 -11.48 33.42
N LEU A 39 -31.61 -11.00 32.33
CA LEU A 39 -31.94 -9.70 31.72
C LEU A 39 -32.30 -9.83 30.23
N PRO A 40 -33.44 -10.44 29.86
CA PRO A 40 -33.67 -10.85 28.47
C PRO A 40 -34.12 -9.73 27.52
N THR A 41 -34.71 -8.63 28.00
CA THR A 41 -35.23 -7.56 27.13
C THR A 41 -34.45 -6.26 27.23
N PHE A 42 -34.19 -5.75 28.44
CA PHE A 42 -33.46 -4.49 28.61
C PHE A 42 -32.01 -4.54 28.05
N SER A 43 -31.34 -5.69 28.12
CA SER A 43 -29.98 -5.83 27.57
C SER A 43 -29.96 -5.85 26.04
N LEU A 44 -30.97 -6.46 25.40
CA LEU A 44 -31.10 -6.55 23.94
C LEU A 44 -31.40 -5.18 23.31
N TRP A 45 -32.28 -4.39 23.92
CA TRP A 45 -32.55 -3.01 23.48
C TRP A 45 -31.32 -2.11 23.64
N GLY A 46 -30.64 -2.18 24.79
CA GLY A 46 -29.40 -1.42 25.02
C GLY A 46 -28.29 -1.77 24.04
N THR A 47 -28.10 -3.07 23.76
CA THR A 47 -27.08 -3.54 22.80
C THR A 47 -27.39 -3.09 21.38
N ASN A 48 -28.65 -3.17 20.93
CA ASN A 48 -29.05 -2.68 19.62
C ASN A 48 -28.87 -1.17 19.48
N VAL A 49 -29.19 -0.39 20.53
CA VAL A 49 -28.96 1.06 20.52
C VAL A 49 -27.47 1.38 20.42
N LEU A 50 -26.61 0.67 21.16
CA LEU A 50 -25.16 0.85 21.06
C LEU A 50 -24.60 0.47 19.69
N LEU A 51 -25.11 -0.61 19.08
CA LEU A 51 -24.74 -1.00 17.72
C LEU A 51 -25.17 0.04 16.68
N ILE A 52 -26.40 0.56 16.78
CA ILE A 52 -26.92 1.60 15.87
C ILE A 52 -26.13 2.89 16.03
N LEU A 53 -25.83 3.32 17.26
CA LEU A 53 -25.01 4.50 17.53
C LEU A 53 -23.57 4.31 17.03
N GLY A 54 -22.97 3.13 17.27
CA GLY A 54 -21.64 2.79 16.77
C GLY A 54 -21.57 2.82 15.25
N LEU A 55 -22.52 2.16 14.58
CA LEU A 55 -22.63 2.18 13.12
C LEU A 55 -22.88 3.59 12.58
N GLY A 56 -23.76 4.36 13.24
CA GLY A 56 -24.06 5.74 12.88
C GLY A 56 -22.84 6.66 12.98
N LEU A 57 -22.03 6.53 14.03
CA LEU A 57 -20.78 7.26 14.19
C LEU A 57 -19.73 6.85 13.15
N MET A 58 -19.64 5.55 12.84
CA MET A 58 -18.75 5.05 11.78
C MET A 58 -19.12 5.62 10.41
N LEU A 59 -20.42 5.60 10.07
CA LEU A 59 -20.93 6.18 8.83
C LEU A 59 -20.72 7.69 8.78
N ALA A 60 -20.99 8.42 9.87
CA ALA A 60 -20.75 9.85 9.96
C ALA A 60 -19.25 10.19 9.77
N GLY A 61 -18.35 9.40 10.36
CA GLY A 61 -16.91 9.54 10.16
C GLY A 61 -16.49 9.29 8.70
N ALA A 62 -17.01 8.24 8.07
CA ALA A 62 -16.75 7.96 6.65
C ALA A 62 -17.26 9.06 5.72
N VAL A 63 -18.46 9.59 5.97
CA VAL A 63 -19.05 10.70 5.22
C VAL A 63 -18.25 11.99 5.42
N TRP A 64 -17.83 12.27 6.65
CA TRP A 64 -17.00 13.44 6.95
C TRP A 64 -15.64 13.38 6.25
N GLY A 65 -14.98 12.21 6.27
CA GLY A 65 -13.72 11.99 5.54
C GLY A 65 -13.87 12.19 4.04
N ALA A 66 -14.96 11.69 3.44
CA ALA A 66 -15.26 11.90 2.02
C ALA A 66 -15.54 13.38 1.69
N LEU A 67 -16.26 14.10 2.55
CA LEU A 67 -16.51 15.53 2.39
C LEU A 67 -15.22 16.35 2.52
N GLU A 68 -14.38 16.06 3.50
CA GLU A 68 -13.08 16.71 3.68
C GLU A 68 -12.21 16.52 2.43
N HIS A 69 -12.20 15.30 1.87
CA HIS A 69 -11.49 14.99 0.63
C HIS A 69 -11.98 15.85 -0.56
N VAL A 70 -13.28 15.80 -0.88
CA VAL A 70 -13.85 16.54 -2.02
C VAL A 70 -13.68 18.05 -1.86
N SER A 71 -13.75 18.55 -0.61
CA SER A 71 -13.52 19.97 -0.32
C SER A 71 -12.08 20.43 -0.55
N ARG A 72 -11.11 19.51 -0.58
CA ARG A 72 -9.69 19.80 -0.69
C ARG A 72 -9.11 19.49 -2.06
N PHE A 73 -9.50 18.38 -2.66
CA PHE A 73 -8.84 17.85 -3.85
C PHE A 73 -9.79 17.89 -5.05
N ARG A 74 -9.27 18.35 -6.19
CA ARG A 74 -9.89 18.05 -7.49
C ARG A 74 -9.44 16.68 -7.97
N SER A 75 -10.16 16.14 -8.95
CA SER A 75 -9.77 14.90 -9.61
C SER A 75 -8.35 15.03 -10.17
N PRO A 76 -7.41 14.17 -9.76
CA PRO A 76 -6.07 14.19 -10.32
C PRO A 76 -6.08 13.72 -11.77
N SER A 77 -5.06 14.14 -12.51
CA SER A 77 -4.78 13.69 -13.86
C SER A 77 -3.37 13.12 -13.91
N ALA A 78 -3.21 11.98 -14.57
CA ALA A 78 -1.92 11.38 -14.81
C ALA A 78 -1.82 10.96 -16.28
N ALA A 79 -0.63 11.10 -16.84
CA ALA A 79 -0.38 10.75 -18.23
C ALA A 79 1.05 10.25 -18.42
N THR A 80 1.25 9.50 -19.50
CA THR A 80 2.58 9.20 -20.04
C THR A 80 2.77 9.95 -21.34
N LYS A 81 4.02 10.24 -21.71
CA LYS A 81 4.29 10.78 -23.05
C LYS A 81 4.11 9.70 -24.11
N GLU A 82 4.50 8.47 -23.77
CA GLU A 82 4.45 7.27 -24.58
C GLU A 82 3.03 6.67 -24.61
N GLU A 83 2.63 6.11 -25.75
CA GLU A 83 1.35 5.38 -25.90
C GLU A 83 1.43 3.98 -25.30
N THR A 84 2.58 3.32 -25.49
CA THR A 84 2.87 1.99 -24.93
C THR A 84 4.28 2.01 -24.35
N ILE A 85 4.46 1.42 -23.16
CA ILE A 85 5.75 1.36 -22.48
C ILE A 85 6.44 0.04 -22.82
N ARG A 86 7.71 0.12 -23.24
CA ARG A 86 8.54 -1.01 -23.63
C ARG A 86 9.64 -1.34 -22.61
N PRO A 87 10.02 -2.62 -22.46
CA PRO A 87 11.11 -3.02 -21.56
C PRO A 87 12.44 -2.36 -21.93
N GLY A 88 13.15 -1.84 -20.93
CA GLY A 88 14.45 -1.19 -21.08
C GLY A 88 14.44 0.25 -21.57
N GLU A 89 13.34 0.71 -22.16
CA GLU A 89 13.20 2.08 -22.64
C GLU A 89 12.78 3.00 -21.47
N PRO A 90 13.35 4.21 -21.38
CA PRO A 90 12.83 5.22 -20.47
C PRO A 90 11.45 5.70 -20.94
N PHE A 91 10.56 5.97 -20.01
CA PHE A 91 9.25 6.57 -20.28
C PHE A 91 8.99 7.73 -19.33
N HIS A 92 8.22 8.70 -19.80
CA HIS A 92 8.00 9.96 -19.10
C HIS A 92 6.61 10.01 -18.46
N PHE A 93 6.58 10.03 -17.14
CA PHE A 93 5.35 10.12 -16.36
C PHE A 93 5.08 11.56 -15.91
N THR A 94 3.84 12.01 -16.03
CA THR A 94 3.36 13.26 -15.46
C THR A 94 2.13 13.06 -14.60
N PHE A 95 2.07 13.80 -13.50
CA PHE A 95 0.91 13.87 -12.63
C PHE A 95 0.60 15.32 -12.32
N LYS A 96 -0.69 15.65 -12.31
CA LYS A 96 -1.18 16.97 -11.95
C LYS A 96 -2.44 16.86 -11.11
N ILE A 97 -2.47 17.60 -10.00
CA ILE A 97 -3.66 17.81 -9.20
C ILE A 97 -3.78 19.29 -8.80
N ASP A 98 -5.00 19.78 -8.82
CA ASP A 98 -5.35 21.11 -8.33
C ASP A 98 -6.05 21.00 -6.96
N PHE A 99 -5.86 21.99 -6.09
CA PHE A 99 -6.48 22.03 -4.77
C PHE A 99 -7.66 23.02 -4.74
N ASN A 100 -8.77 22.59 -4.15
CA ASN A 100 -9.98 23.40 -3.90
C ASN A 100 -9.84 24.30 -2.66
N SER A 101 -8.86 24.02 -1.81
CA SER A 101 -8.50 24.85 -0.64
C SER A 101 -6.97 24.88 -0.48
N ALA A 102 -6.46 25.74 0.40
CA ALA A 102 -5.03 25.78 0.69
C ALA A 102 -4.63 24.50 1.44
N VAL A 103 -3.61 23.81 0.95
CA VAL A 103 -3.15 22.52 1.49
C VAL A 103 -1.66 22.59 1.78
N ARG A 104 -1.27 22.15 2.98
CA ARG A 104 0.13 21.90 3.32
C ARG A 104 0.41 20.42 3.14
N LEU A 105 1.31 20.09 2.22
CA LEU A 105 1.86 18.74 2.13
C LEU A 105 3.17 18.68 2.94
N GLU A 106 3.41 17.57 3.62
CA GLU A 106 4.67 17.24 4.30
C GLU A 106 5.64 16.53 3.37
N SER A 107 5.12 15.67 2.49
CA SER A 107 5.88 15.02 1.43
C SER A 107 4.98 14.58 0.29
N VAL A 108 5.59 14.41 -0.88
CA VAL A 108 4.96 13.84 -2.07
C VAL A 108 5.82 12.71 -2.59
N GLY A 109 5.29 11.50 -2.63
CA GLY A 109 5.98 10.32 -3.14
C GLY A 109 5.47 9.88 -4.49
N VAL A 110 6.38 9.49 -5.39
CA VAL A 110 6.06 8.81 -6.65
C VAL A 110 6.86 7.52 -6.71
N PHE A 111 6.16 6.40 -6.83
CA PHE A 111 6.74 5.06 -6.77
C PHE A 111 6.29 4.25 -7.97
N PHE A 112 7.26 3.74 -8.71
CA PHE A 112 7.06 2.79 -9.78
C PHE A 112 7.22 1.38 -9.24
N VAL A 113 6.14 0.60 -9.28
CA VAL A 113 6.09 -0.74 -8.69
C VAL A 113 5.60 -1.78 -9.69
N LEU A 114 6.10 -3.00 -9.52
CA LEU A 114 5.47 -4.19 -10.07
C LEU A 114 4.54 -4.76 -8.99
N ARG A 115 3.27 -4.93 -9.31
CA ARG A 115 2.29 -5.57 -8.42
C ARG A 115 1.99 -6.99 -8.85
N GLU A 116 2.07 -7.91 -7.90
CA GLU A 116 1.53 -9.26 -7.99
C GLU A 116 0.20 -9.30 -7.24
N LEU A 117 -0.90 -9.53 -7.95
CA LEU A 117 -2.21 -9.85 -7.37
C LEU A 117 -2.34 -11.37 -7.29
N VAL A 118 -2.27 -11.90 -6.08
CA VAL A 118 -2.34 -13.33 -5.81
C VAL A 118 -3.76 -13.70 -5.43
N THR A 119 -4.35 -14.65 -6.15
CA THR A 119 -5.63 -15.26 -5.77
C THR A 119 -5.35 -16.61 -5.14
N PHE A 120 -5.89 -16.85 -3.95
CA PHE A 120 -5.78 -18.14 -3.26
C PHE A 120 -7.14 -18.67 -2.84
N ASN A 121 -7.23 -19.99 -2.70
CA ASN A 121 -8.44 -20.69 -2.31
C ASN A 121 -8.23 -21.30 -0.92
N PRO A 122 -8.70 -20.66 0.16
CA PRO A 122 -8.77 -21.32 1.45
C PRO A 122 -9.77 -22.47 1.33
N VAL A 123 -9.36 -23.68 1.73
CA VAL A 123 -10.17 -24.89 1.57
C VAL A 123 -11.58 -24.66 2.14
N GLY A 124 -12.57 -24.53 1.25
CA GLY A 124 -13.99 -24.38 1.62
C GLY A 124 -14.50 -22.94 1.80
N SER A 125 -13.80 -21.91 1.32
CA SER A 125 -14.27 -20.51 1.34
C SER A 125 -14.26 -19.85 -0.04
N ASP A 126 -14.72 -18.60 -0.09
CA ASP A 126 -14.58 -17.73 -1.27
C ASP A 126 -13.10 -17.44 -1.59
N ASP A 127 -12.83 -17.06 -2.84
CA ASP A 127 -11.50 -16.66 -3.30
C ASP A 127 -11.03 -15.44 -2.48
N GLU A 128 -9.83 -15.54 -1.91
CA GLU A 128 -9.15 -14.42 -1.25
C GLU A 128 -8.07 -13.84 -2.18
N TYR A 129 -7.87 -12.53 -2.06
CA TYR A 129 -6.97 -11.76 -2.93
C TYR A 129 -5.99 -10.94 -2.11
N GLU A 130 -4.72 -10.97 -2.48
CA GLU A 130 -3.70 -10.15 -1.86
C GLU A 130 -2.75 -9.51 -2.87
N ASP A 131 -2.45 -8.22 -2.65
CA ASP A 131 -1.55 -7.43 -3.46
C ASP A 131 -0.14 -7.41 -2.85
N PHE A 132 0.87 -7.77 -3.64
CA PHE A 132 2.29 -7.63 -3.29
C PHE A 132 2.94 -6.59 -4.22
N ASP A 133 3.39 -5.48 -3.63
CA ASP A 133 4.08 -4.42 -4.36
C ASP A 133 5.59 -4.55 -4.24
N ARG A 134 6.27 -4.61 -5.39
CA ARG A 134 7.73 -4.58 -5.49
C ARG A 134 8.20 -3.25 -6.05
N LEU A 135 8.93 -2.48 -5.25
CA LEU A 135 9.48 -1.19 -5.67
C LEU A 135 10.59 -1.36 -6.70
N VAL A 136 10.38 -0.80 -7.89
CA VAL A 136 11.40 -0.74 -8.94
C VAL A 136 12.20 0.55 -8.84
N ASP A 137 11.51 1.69 -8.83
CA ASP A 137 12.12 3.01 -8.63
C ASP A 137 11.13 3.94 -7.94
N GLY A 138 11.61 5.01 -7.33
CA GLY A 138 10.75 6.03 -6.75
C GLY A 138 11.52 7.20 -6.16
N GLY A 139 10.77 8.16 -5.64
CA GLY A 139 11.36 9.25 -4.88
C GLY A 139 10.34 10.05 -4.12
N LEU A 140 10.86 10.83 -3.19
CA LEU A 140 10.13 11.70 -2.30
C LEU A 140 10.54 13.14 -2.61
N GLN A 141 9.55 13.99 -2.83
CA GLN A 141 9.70 15.43 -2.87
C GLN A 141 9.30 15.99 -1.50
N GLU A 142 10.10 16.92 -0.99
CA GLU A 142 9.77 17.64 0.24
C GLU A 142 8.45 18.40 0.11
N GLY A 143 7.72 18.47 1.22
CA GLY A 143 6.44 19.14 1.31
C GLY A 143 6.52 20.65 1.11
N GLN A 144 5.42 21.20 0.60
CA GLN A 144 5.23 22.64 0.50
C GLN A 144 3.77 23.01 0.72
N VAL A 145 3.52 24.31 0.89
CA VAL A 145 2.17 24.86 0.99
C VAL A 145 1.69 25.22 -0.41
N TYR A 146 0.53 24.71 -0.79
CA TYR A 146 -0.15 24.99 -2.04
C TYR A 146 -1.32 25.94 -1.77
N ALA A 147 -1.37 27.05 -2.50
CA ALA A 147 -2.52 27.93 -2.50
C ALA A 147 -3.71 27.31 -3.25
N VAL A 148 -4.91 27.87 -3.04
CA VAL A 148 -6.11 27.48 -3.80
C VAL A 148 -5.85 27.63 -5.30
N GLY A 149 -6.12 26.58 -6.07
CA GLY A 149 -5.91 26.56 -7.51
C GLY A 149 -4.44 26.47 -7.96
N GLN A 150 -3.47 26.47 -7.03
CA GLN A 150 -2.08 26.20 -7.38
C GLN A 150 -1.92 24.70 -7.66
N PRO A 151 -1.49 24.29 -8.86
CA PRO A 151 -1.33 22.88 -9.16
C PRO A 151 -0.11 22.30 -8.48
N LEU A 152 -0.25 21.09 -7.92
CA LEU A 152 0.88 20.18 -7.78
C LEU A 152 1.11 19.51 -9.14
N SER A 153 2.30 19.69 -9.70
CA SER A 153 2.73 19.02 -10.94
C SER A 153 4.00 18.22 -10.66
N LEU A 154 3.96 16.92 -10.97
CA LEU A 154 5.09 16.02 -10.86
C LEU A 154 5.44 15.52 -12.27
N SER A 155 6.73 15.42 -12.54
CA SER A 155 7.25 14.94 -13.81
C SER A 155 8.50 14.12 -13.51
N ARG A 156 8.51 12.86 -13.96
CA ARG A 156 9.60 11.92 -13.68
C ARG A 156 9.77 10.92 -14.80
N ASP A 157 11.03 10.66 -15.11
CA ASP A 157 11.42 9.58 -16.01
C ASP A 157 11.62 8.30 -15.21
N PHE A 158 11.04 7.22 -15.72
CA PHE A 158 11.23 5.87 -15.21
C PHE A 158 11.77 4.98 -16.32
N ARG A 159 12.31 3.82 -15.95
CA ARG A 159 12.72 2.79 -16.92
C ARG A 159 12.12 1.47 -16.51
N LEU A 160 11.40 0.85 -17.43
CA LEU A 160 10.92 -0.52 -17.26
C LEU A 160 12.14 -1.46 -17.31
N PRO A 161 12.35 -2.38 -16.37
CA PRO A 161 13.45 -3.35 -16.46
C PRO A 161 13.34 -4.20 -17.74
N LYS A 162 14.48 -4.51 -18.38
CA LYS A 162 14.53 -5.40 -19.56
C LYS A 162 14.27 -6.87 -19.18
N ARG A 163 14.84 -7.29 -18.06
CA ARG A 163 14.78 -8.67 -17.57
C ARG A 163 13.40 -9.01 -17.01
N ALA A 164 13.01 -10.28 -17.12
CA ALA A 164 11.84 -10.80 -16.44
C ALA A 164 11.97 -10.60 -14.92
N MET A 165 10.95 -10.00 -14.33
CA MET A 165 10.82 -9.81 -12.90
C MET A 165 10.02 -11.01 -12.38
N GLY A 166 10.71 -12.10 -12.00
CA GLY A 166 10.05 -13.33 -11.53
C GLY A 166 9.10 -13.10 -10.35
N LEU A 167 8.17 -14.04 -10.13
CA LEU A 167 7.17 -13.99 -9.05
C LEU A 167 7.82 -14.14 -7.67
N ARG A 168 7.42 -13.33 -6.69
CA ARG A 168 8.04 -13.27 -5.36
C ARG A 168 7.05 -13.37 -4.20
N HIS A 169 5.75 -13.51 -4.45
CA HIS A 169 4.78 -13.74 -3.37
C HIS A 169 5.17 -14.94 -2.48
N PRO A 170 4.90 -14.87 -1.17
CA PRO A 170 5.35 -15.88 -0.22
C PRO A 170 4.56 -17.20 -0.29
N TYR A 171 3.36 -17.16 -0.90
CA TYR A 171 2.44 -18.31 -0.93
C TYR A 171 2.96 -19.49 -1.77
N PRO A 172 2.83 -20.73 -1.27
CA PRO A 172 3.21 -21.91 -2.03
C PRO A 172 2.28 -22.11 -3.24
N LYS A 173 2.81 -22.72 -4.31
CA LYS A 173 2.05 -22.98 -5.55
C LYS A 173 0.74 -23.73 -5.30
N GLU A 174 0.74 -24.66 -4.35
CA GLU A 174 -0.44 -25.48 -4.01
C GLU A 174 -1.61 -24.67 -3.41
N ARG A 175 -1.32 -23.50 -2.81
CA ARG A 175 -2.34 -22.57 -2.30
C ARG A 175 -2.67 -21.47 -3.29
N THR A 176 -1.85 -21.29 -4.31
CA THR A 176 -1.95 -20.21 -5.28
C THR A 176 -2.79 -20.65 -6.47
N LYS A 177 -3.95 -20.03 -6.66
CA LYS A 177 -4.85 -20.31 -7.79
C LYS A 177 -4.37 -19.60 -9.06
N SER A 178 -4.05 -18.32 -8.94
CA SER A 178 -3.55 -17.50 -10.04
C SER A 178 -2.74 -16.33 -9.51
N VAL A 179 -1.85 -15.83 -10.37
CA VAL A 179 -1.06 -14.63 -10.11
C VAL A 179 -1.19 -13.72 -11.31
N GLN A 180 -1.60 -12.47 -11.08
CA GLN A 180 -1.65 -11.44 -12.11
C GLN A 180 -0.59 -10.39 -11.82
N THR A 181 0.23 -10.07 -12.81
CA THR A 181 1.26 -9.03 -12.69
C THR A 181 0.81 -7.76 -13.39
N SER A 182 0.97 -6.62 -12.74
CA SER A 182 0.63 -5.30 -13.31
C SER A 182 1.67 -4.24 -12.93
N TRP A 183 1.95 -3.35 -13.86
CA TRP A 183 2.88 -2.24 -13.65
C TRP A 183 2.11 -1.00 -13.21
N ILE A 184 2.51 -0.43 -12.07
CA ILE A 184 1.73 0.61 -11.40
C ILE A 184 2.64 1.78 -11.03
N ILE A 185 2.15 3.00 -11.24
CA ILE A 185 2.69 4.18 -10.59
C ILE A 185 1.78 4.53 -9.42
N LYS A 186 2.36 4.56 -8.23
CA LYS A 186 1.70 4.96 -6.99
C LYS A 186 2.16 6.37 -6.62
N ILE A 187 1.20 7.20 -6.27
CA ILE A 187 1.44 8.57 -5.82
C ILE A 187 0.92 8.69 -4.41
N ARG A 188 1.78 9.16 -3.52
CA ARG A 188 1.45 9.40 -2.13
C ARG A 188 1.51 10.89 -1.85
N LEU A 189 0.45 11.44 -1.27
CA LEU A 189 0.53 12.75 -0.62
C LEU A 189 0.44 12.57 0.88
N ASP A 190 1.44 13.06 1.60
CA ASP A 190 1.42 13.16 3.06
C ASP A 190 1.08 14.61 3.42
N TRP A 191 0.11 14.82 4.31
CA TRP A 191 -0.28 16.17 4.77
C TRP A 191 -0.32 16.29 6.30
N GLY A 192 0.32 15.35 6.99
CA GLY A 192 0.55 15.37 8.43
C GLY A 192 -0.46 14.64 9.30
N ASN A 193 -0.06 14.40 10.54
CA ASN A 193 -0.79 13.61 11.54
C ASN A 193 -1.13 12.20 11.05
N ASP A 194 -0.16 11.48 10.48
CA ASP A 194 -0.35 10.13 9.94
C ASP A 194 -1.42 10.04 8.82
N ARG A 195 -1.84 11.18 8.26
CA ARG A 195 -2.80 11.24 7.16
C ARG A 195 -2.10 11.35 5.81
N PHE A 196 -2.51 10.44 4.94
CA PHE A 196 -1.97 10.34 3.59
C PHE A 196 -3.03 9.87 2.59
N GLU A 197 -2.77 10.16 1.33
CA GLU A 197 -3.59 9.76 0.20
C GLU A 197 -2.78 9.04 -0.86
N TRP A 198 -3.40 8.01 -1.45
CA TRP A 198 -2.85 7.19 -2.50
C TRP A 198 -3.68 7.27 -3.77
N TRP A 199 -2.99 7.52 -4.88
CA TRP A 199 -3.50 7.25 -6.22
C TRP A 199 -2.63 6.21 -6.91
N GLU A 200 -3.28 5.25 -7.55
CA GLU A 200 -2.61 4.19 -8.28
C GLU A 200 -3.04 4.23 -9.75
N TYR A 201 -2.06 4.28 -10.64
CA TYR A 201 -2.27 4.33 -12.09
C TYR A 201 -1.63 3.11 -12.73
N GLU A 202 -2.42 2.36 -13.49
CA GLU A 202 -1.92 1.22 -14.24
C GLU A 202 -1.30 1.66 -15.57
N LEU A 203 -0.15 1.09 -15.89
CA LEU A 203 0.63 1.44 -17.08
C LEU A 203 0.27 0.54 -18.27
N PRO A 204 0.10 1.11 -19.48
CA PRO A 204 -0.08 0.33 -20.71
C PRO A 204 1.27 -0.23 -21.18
N VAL A 205 1.66 -1.38 -20.64
CA VAL A 205 2.91 -2.08 -21.02
C VAL A 205 2.63 -3.04 -22.17
N ALA A 206 3.54 -3.12 -23.14
CA ALA A 206 3.50 -4.14 -24.19
C ALA A 206 3.73 -5.53 -23.57
N ILE A 207 2.66 -6.31 -23.41
CA ILE A 207 2.64 -7.58 -22.66
C ILE A 207 3.55 -8.64 -23.31
N ASP A 208 3.73 -8.60 -24.63
CA ASP A 208 4.40 -9.67 -25.39
C ASP A 208 5.93 -9.73 -25.21
N GLU A 209 6.57 -8.68 -24.68
CA GLU A 209 8.03 -8.59 -24.59
C GLU A 209 8.61 -8.89 -23.20
N VAL A 210 7.82 -8.81 -22.12
CA VAL A 210 8.32 -8.89 -20.72
C VAL A 210 8.56 -10.34 -20.25
N MET A 211 7.84 -11.31 -20.81
CA MET A 211 7.80 -12.70 -20.32
C MET A 211 8.76 -13.66 -21.04
N SER A 212 9.38 -13.24 -22.13
CA SER A 212 10.04 -14.13 -23.09
C SER A 212 11.57 -13.98 -23.14
N GLN A 213 12.15 -13.04 -22.39
CA GLN A 213 13.59 -12.79 -22.39
C GLN A 213 14.22 -13.22 -21.05
N GLU A 214 14.71 -14.46 -21.00
CA GLU A 214 15.88 -14.79 -20.19
C GLU A 214 17.06 -14.02 -20.79
N SER A 215 17.34 -12.82 -20.27
CA SER A 215 18.52 -12.08 -20.67
C SER A 215 19.67 -12.40 -19.72
N ASP A 216 20.64 -13.17 -20.21
CA ASP A 216 21.98 -13.37 -19.62
C ASP A 216 22.83 -12.08 -19.72
N ASP A 217 22.35 -10.98 -19.17
CA ASP A 217 23.16 -9.76 -19.04
C ASP A 217 23.81 -9.73 -17.64
N GLU A 218 24.85 -10.56 -17.50
CA GLU A 218 25.84 -10.51 -16.44
C GLU A 218 26.72 -9.25 -16.61
N THR A 219 26.18 -8.06 -16.37
CA THR A 219 27.03 -6.89 -16.13
C THR A 219 26.35 -5.92 -15.19
N VAL A 220 26.56 -6.14 -13.90
CA VAL A 220 27.18 -5.21 -12.94
C VAL A 220 27.10 -5.91 -11.57
N GLU A 221 28.18 -6.60 -11.19
CA GLU A 221 28.50 -6.88 -9.79
C GLU A 221 28.72 -5.55 -9.07
N GLN A 222 27.62 -4.94 -8.66
CA GLN A 222 27.62 -4.21 -7.39
C GLN A 222 27.03 -5.18 -6.39
N SER A 223 27.64 -5.29 -5.21
CA SER A 223 27.13 -6.07 -4.08
C SER A 223 25.77 -5.49 -3.67
N LEU A 224 24.73 -5.90 -4.39
CA LEU A 224 23.35 -5.52 -4.18
C LEU A 224 22.72 -6.56 -3.27
N PHE A 225 21.78 -6.09 -2.47
CA PHE A 225 21.17 -6.89 -1.44
C PHE A 225 19.65 -6.78 -1.50
N ASP A 226 19.00 -7.80 -1.00
CA ASP A 226 17.55 -7.92 -0.88
C ASP A 226 17.18 -7.91 0.60
N LEU A 227 16.10 -7.23 0.94
CA LEU A 227 15.54 -7.18 2.30
C LEU A 227 14.27 -8.03 2.35
N PHE A 228 14.26 -9.02 3.23
CA PHE A 228 13.14 -9.92 3.47
C PHE A 228 12.53 -9.66 4.85
N PHE A 229 11.20 -9.69 4.91
CA PHE A 229 10.41 -9.72 6.14
C PHE A 229 10.11 -11.15 6.52
N GLN A 230 10.49 -11.55 7.73
CA GLN A 230 10.29 -12.92 8.24
C GLN A 230 9.14 -13.01 9.26
N GLY A 231 8.61 -11.86 9.67
CA GLY A 231 7.54 -11.73 10.66
C GLY A 231 7.79 -10.59 11.65
N GLU A 232 6.99 -10.59 12.70
CA GLU A 232 7.00 -9.57 13.75
C GLU A 232 7.16 -10.16 15.15
N ARG A 233 7.70 -9.36 16.08
CA ARG A 233 7.71 -9.69 17.51
C ARG A 233 6.27 -9.68 18.07
N PRO A 234 5.92 -10.61 18.98
CA PRO A 234 4.60 -10.63 19.61
C PRO A 234 4.21 -9.26 20.19
N GLY A 235 3.00 -8.80 19.86
CA GLY A 235 2.45 -7.50 20.33
C GLY A 235 2.96 -6.27 19.60
N SER A 236 3.85 -6.40 18.60
CA SER A 236 4.43 -5.24 17.89
C SER A 236 3.63 -4.78 16.67
N ILE A 237 2.49 -5.41 16.38
CA ILE A 237 1.70 -5.14 15.16
C ILE A 237 1.26 -3.68 15.03
N MET A 238 0.89 -3.03 16.14
CA MET A 238 0.47 -1.62 16.11
C MET A 238 1.65 -0.68 15.83
N SER A 239 2.79 -0.92 16.48
CA SER A 239 4.02 -0.14 16.27
C SER A 239 4.50 -0.29 14.83
N LEU A 240 4.46 -1.51 14.29
CA LEU A 240 4.80 -1.76 12.90
C LEU A 240 3.82 -1.13 11.93
N ALA A 241 2.51 -1.22 12.17
CA ALA A 241 1.52 -0.58 11.32
C ALA A 241 1.71 0.94 11.22
N LYS A 242 2.28 1.56 12.26
CA LYS A 242 2.65 2.99 12.27
C LYS A 242 3.99 3.27 11.58
N ALA A 243 5.02 2.47 11.84
CA ALA A 243 6.35 2.65 11.28
C ALA A 243 6.41 2.32 9.78
N TRP A 244 5.65 1.32 9.34
CA TRP A 244 5.74 0.76 7.99
C TRP A 244 5.48 1.78 6.88
N PRO A 245 4.39 2.58 6.93
CA PRO A 245 4.18 3.60 5.91
C PRO A 245 5.29 4.66 5.91
N GLN A 246 6.01 4.86 7.02
CA GLN A 246 7.09 5.87 7.07
C GLN A 246 8.32 5.39 6.32
N PHE A 247 8.70 4.12 6.50
CA PHE A 247 9.94 3.58 5.95
C PHE A 247 9.79 2.82 4.63
N LEU A 248 8.61 2.25 4.38
CA LEU A 248 8.24 1.56 3.16
C LEU A 248 6.97 2.18 2.58
N PRO A 249 7.03 3.45 2.15
CA PRO A 249 5.85 4.17 1.74
C PRO A 249 5.12 3.48 0.60
N HIS A 250 5.83 2.83 -0.34
CA HIS A 250 5.21 2.12 -1.45
C HIS A 250 4.50 0.81 -1.07
N GLY A 251 4.75 0.23 0.10
CA GLY A 251 4.22 -1.09 0.48
C GLY A 251 2.73 -1.07 0.81
N ILE A 252 1.97 -2.09 0.36
CA ILE A 252 0.58 -2.29 0.78
C ILE A 252 0.55 -2.99 2.14
N ARG A 253 -0.48 -2.66 2.94
CA ARG A 253 -0.74 -3.18 4.30
C ARG A 253 -0.83 -4.72 4.41
N GLY A 254 -0.95 -5.46 3.31
CA GLY A 254 -1.10 -6.93 3.30
C GLY A 254 0.07 -7.69 3.92
N ILE A 255 1.25 -7.08 3.99
CA ILE A 255 2.46 -7.75 4.50
C ILE A 255 2.30 -8.23 5.96
N PHE A 256 1.45 -7.59 6.77
CA PHE A 256 1.16 -8.04 8.15
C PHE A 256 0.20 -9.23 8.25
N CYS A 257 -0.44 -9.61 7.14
CA CYS A 257 -1.29 -10.80 7.05
C CYS A 257 -0.53 -12.00 6.48
N SER A 258 0.77 -11.84 6.16
CA SER A 258 1.58 -12.92 5.60
C SER A 258 1.65 -14.11 6.57
N PRO A 259 1.57 -15.36 6.06
CA PRO A 259 1.72 -16.56 6.89
C PRO A 259 3.03 -16.53 7.68
N ARG A 260 2.93 -16.76 9.00
CA ARG A 260 4.11 -16.83 9.88
C ARG A 260 5.13 -17.83 9.34
N GLY A 261 6.39 -17.39 9.26
CA GLY A 261 7.52 -18.23 8.83
C GLY A 261 7.76 -18.26 7.33
N GLN A 262 7.13 -17.38 6.54
CA GLN A 262 7.48 -17.16 5.14
C GLN A 262 8.22 -15.84 4.97
N ASP A 263 9.29 -15.87 4.19
CA ASP A 263 10.05 -14.67 3.84
C ASP A 263 9.29 -13.86 2.77
N VAL A 264 8.97 -12.61 3.06
CA VAL A 264 8.37 -11.67 2.11
C VAL A 264 9.41 -10.68 1.65
N LEU A 265 9.69 -10.63 0.35
CA LEU A 265 10.60 -9.64 -0.21
C LEU A 265 10.02 -8.22 -0.06
N LEU A 266 10.74 -7.34 0.63
CA LEU A 266 10.35 -5.94 0.84
C LEU A 266 10.99 -5.01 -0.17
N LEU A 267 12.31 -5.14 -0.33
CA LEU A 267 13.12 -4.35 -1.25
C LEU A 267 14.13 -5.26 -1.92
N GLU A 268 14.34 -5.04 -3.20
CA GLU A 268 15.31 -5.80 -3.99
C GLU A 268 16.43 -4.90 -4.46
N ARG A 269 17.63 -5.46 -4.53
CA ARG A 269 18.79 -4.88 -5.18
C ARG A 269 19.08 -3.45 -4.72
N ARG A 270 19.22 -3.29 -3.42
CA ARG A 270 19.58 -2.02 -2.78
C ARG A 270 21.01 -2.06 -2.24
N GLY A 271 21.53 -0.87 -1.95
CA GLY A 271 22.83 -0.75 -1.28
C GLY A 271 22.75 -1.29 0.14
N LEU A 272 23.81 -1.97 0.60
CA LEU A 272 23.84 -2.55 1.95
C LEU A 272 23.61 -1.51 3.06
N ALA A 273 24.12 -0.30 2.89
CA ALA A 273 23.97 0.78 3.87
C ALA A 273 22.50 1.20 4.03
N GLU A 274 21.80 1.41 2.90
CA GLU A 274 20.37 1.73 2.85
C GLU A 274 19.54 0.63 3.53
N LEU A 275 19.82 -0.64 3.20
CA LEU A 275 19.08 -1.75 3.80
C LEU A 275 19.36 -1.91 5.30
N LYS A 276 20.59 -1.63 5.76
CA LYS A 276 20.92 -1.68 7.19
C LYS A 276 20.20 -0.59 7.98
N GLU A 277 20.12 0.62 7.43
CA GLU A 277 19.38 1.72 8.06
C GLU A 277 17.89 1.40 8.14
N LEU A 278 17.30 1.00 7.01
CA LEU A 278 15.90 0.58 6.95
C LEU A 278 15.60 -0.57 7.90
N LYS A 279 16.48 -1.58 7.91
CA LYS A 279 16.39 -2.73 8.81
C LYS A 279 16.37 -2.28 10.27
N ALA A 280 17.31 -1.44 10.68
CA ALA A 280 17.38 -0.94 12.06
C ALA A 280 16.09 -0.21 12.47
N ASN A 281 15.55 0.64 11.59
CA ASN A 281 14.34 1.41 11.85
C ASN A 281 13.10 0.51 12.01
N LEU A 282 12.92 -0.48 11.13
CA LEU A 282 11.79 -1.40 11.18
C LEU A 282 11.92 -2.44 12.32
N GLU A 283 13.13 -2.92 12.62
CA GLU A 283 13.38 -3.81 13.76
C GLU A 283 13.15 -3.11 15.10
N ALA A 284 13.43 -1.81 15.20
CA ALA A 284 13.07 -0.99 16.37
C ALA A 284 11.55 -0.92 16.58
N ALA A 285 10.77 -0.96 15.51
CA ALA A 285 9.31 -1.06 15.57
C ALA A 285 8.80 -2.50 15.81
N GLY A 286 9.68 -3.50 15.78
CA GLY A 286 9.38 -4.90 16.10
C GLY A 286 9.35 -5.86 14.91
N ALA A 287 9.83 -5.46 13.73
CA ALA A 287 9.97 -6.37 12.58
C ALA A 287 11.12 -7.36 12.81
N ILE A 288 11.10 -8.47 12.09
CA ILE A 288 12.20 -9.42 11.97
C ILE A 288 12.59 -9.43 10.50
N LEU A 289 13.80 -8.95 10.19
CA LEU A 289 14.23 -8.69 8.82
C LEU A 289 15.55 -9.40 8.51
N GLU A 290 15.68 -9.92 7.28
CA GLU A 290 16.91 -10.53 6.79
C GLU A 290 17.42 -9.80 5.56
N ILE A 291 18.73 -9.55 5.50
CA ILE A 291 19.40 -9.00 4.32
C ILE A 291 20.14 -10.15 3.64
N ARG A 292 19.85 -10.41 2.37
CA ARG A 292 20.50 -11.45 1.56
C ARG A 292 21.18 -10.81 0.35
N SER A 293 22.23 -11.44 -0.19
CA SER A 293 22.81 -11.00 -1.46
C SER A 293 21.82 -11.23 -2.60
N SER A 294 21.66 -10.25 -3.48
CA SER A 294 20.87 -10.41 -4.71
C SER A 294 21.65 -11.32 -5.67
N GLY A 295 21.19 -12.57 -5.83
CA GLY A 295 21.71 -13.52 -6.81
C GLY A 295 21.20 -13.27 -8.22
#